data_AF-A0A382U375-F1
#
_entry.id   AF-A0A382U375-F1
#
_cell.length_a   1.000
_cell.length_b   1.000
_cell.length_c   1.000
_cell.angle_alpha   90.00
_cell.angle_beta   90.00
_cell.angle_gamma   90.00
#
_symmetry.space_group_name_H-M   'P 1'
#
loop_
_entity.id
_entity.type
_entity.pdbx_description
1 polymer ?
#
loop_
_entity_poly.entity_id
_entity_poly.type
_entity_poly.pdbx_seq_one_letter_code
_entity_poly.pdbx_strand_id
1 'polypeptide(L)'
;MPDSTEETSVARCSFCGKDQSEATRLIWGGPGKPAICDLCVVLCQEIIEEQSSSSQPSEPPDRSELTPKIIYEKLCEYVIGQDRAKKVLSVAVYNHYKRIWSGYSKDEGAVELQKTNILLSGPTGSGKTLLAQTLANILDVPFSIADATSLTEAGYVGDD
;
A
#
# COMPACT_ATOMS: atom_id res chain seq x y z
N MET A 1 -36.58 55.35 15.07
CA MET A 1 -36.23 54.90 13.70
C MET A 1 -34.82 54.33 13.78
N PRO A 2 -34.63 53.00 13.73
CA PRO A 2 -33.30 52.43 13.62
C PRO A 2 -32.93 52.26 12.14
N ASP A 3 -31.68 52.61 11.88
CA ASP A 3 -30.94 52.60 10.63
C ASP A 3 -30.68 51.15 10.19
N SER A 4 -31.20 50.75 9.03
CA SER A 4 -30.98 49.42 8.45
C SER A 4 -29.74 49.47 7.57
N THR A 5 -28.58 49.24 8.17
CA THR A 5 -27.33 48.99 7.43
C THR A 5 -27.47 47.68 6.66
N GLU A 6 -27.65 47.78 5.34
CA GLU A 6 -27.54 46.66 4.41
C GLU A 6 -26.08 46.17 4.38
N GLU A 7 -25.76 45.20 5.24
CA GLU A 7 -24.50 44.46 5.16
C GLU A 7 -24.51 43.63 3.88
N THR A 8 -23.88 44.16 2.84
CA THR A 8 -23.64 43.45 1.58
C THR A 8 -22.59 42.36 1.86
N SER A 9 -23.04 41.22 2.38
CA SER A 9 -22.14 40.13 2.77
C SER A 9 -21.43 39.55 1.52
N VAL A 10 -20.18 39.96 1.31
CA VAL A 10 -19.34 39.45 0.24
C VAL A 10 -19.15 37.95 0.46
N ALA A 11 -19.57 37.13 -0.50
CA ALA A 11 -19.43 35.69 -0.43
C ALA A 11 -17.93 35.32 -0.43
N ARG A 12 -17.48 34.67 0.64
CA ARG A 12 -16.09 34.27 0.86
C ARG A 12 -15.99 32.76 1.06
N CYS A 13 -14.90 32.16 0.59
CA CYS A 13 -14.63 30.75 0.80
C CYS A 13 -14.42 30.47 2.29
N SER A 14 -15.12 29.46 2.82
CA SER A 14 -15.02 29.05 4.22
C SER A 14 -13.72 28.29 4.56
N PHE A 15 -12.94 27.87 3.55
CA PHE A 15 -11.69 27.15 3.72
C PHE A 15 -10.46 28.07 3.65
N CYS A 16 -10.34 28.87 2.58
CA CYS A 16 -9.18 29.75 2.37
C CYS A 16 -9.43 31.24 2.67
N GLY A 17 -10.68 31.65 2.92
CA GLY A 17 -11.04 33.04 3.21
C GLY A 17 -11.10 33.98 2.01
N LYS A 18 -10.74 33.52 0.80
CA LYS A 18 -10.78 34.33 -0.42
C LYS A 18 -12.19 34.74 -0.82
N ASP A 19 -12.33 35.95 -1.33
CA ASP A 19 -13.56 36.51 -1.87
C ASP A 19 -13.70 36.25 -3.39
N GLN A 20 -14.79 36.71 -3.97
CA GLN A 20 -15.13 36.47 -5.37
C GLN A 20 -14.21 37.20 -6.38
N SER A 21 -13.40 38.17 -5.92
CA SER A 21 -12.42 38.86 -6.76
C SER A 21 -11.12 38.09 -6.95
N GLU A 22 -10.74 37.27 -5.95
CA GLU A 22 -9.49 36.48 -5.96
C GLU A 22 -9.68 35.03 -6.44
N ALA A 23 -10.92 34.52 -6.45
CA ALA A 23 -11.23 33.16 -6.88
C ALA A 23 -11.93 33.15 -8.25
N THR A 24 -11.39 32.36 -9.20
CA THR A 24 -11.95 32.21 -10.55
C THR A 24 -13.40 31.72 -10.52
N ARG A 25 -13.71 30.83 -9.57
CA ARG A 25 -15.06 30.29 -9.40
C ARG A 25 -15.34 29.98 -7.93
N LEU A 26 -16.42 30.55 -7.41
CA LEU A 26 -16.93 30.28 -6.07
C LEU A 26 -18.23 29.47 -6.16
N ILE A 27 -18.25 28.29 -5.55
CA ILE A 27 -19.42 27.41 -5.44
C ILE A 27 -20.10 27.73 -4.11
N TRP A 28 -21.31 28.28 -4.17
CA TRP A 28 -22.07 28.71 -2.98
C TRP A 28 -23.37 27.91 -2.84
N GLY A 29 -23.67 27.44 -1.63
CA GLY A 29 -24.83 26.60 -1.34
C GLY A 29 -26.14 27.34 -1.05
N GLY A 30 -26.14 28.68 -1.10
CA GLY A 30 -27.25 29.55 -0.72
C GLY A 30 -26.87 30.61 0.33
N PRO A 31 -27.77 31.55 0.66
CA PRO A 31 -27.54 32.56 1.70
C PRO A 31 -27.38 31.88 3.07
N GLY A 32 -26.32 32.23 3.80
CA GLY A 32 -25.99 31.65 5.12
C GLY A 32 -25.39 30.24 5.10
N LYS A 33 -25.12 29.67 3.92
CA LYS A 33 -24.47 28.35 3.77
C LYS A 33 -22.99 28.50 3.39
N PRO A 34 -22.15 27.48 3.69
CA PRO A 34 -20.73 27.53 3.37
C PRO A 34 -20.51 27.66 1.85
N ALA A 35 -19.41 28.32 1.50
CA ALA A 35 -18.96 28.49 0.12
C ALA A 35 -17.54 27.94 -0.03
N ILE A 36 -17.26 27.31 -1.17
CA ILE A 36 -15.95 26.72 -1.47
C ILE A 36 -15.48 27.20 -2.85
N CYS A 37 -14.21 27.58 -2.96
CA CYS A 37 -13.62 27.94 -4.26
C CYS A 37 -13.10 26.70 -5.00
N ASP A 38 -12.96 26.82 -6.31
CA ASP A 38 -12.35 25.84 -7.19
C ASP A 38 -10.99 25.32 -6.68
N LEU A 39 -10.11 26.22 -6.23
CA LEU A 39 -8.80 25.83 -5.71
C LEU A 39 -8.89 24.95 -4.45
N CYS A 40 -9.80 25.27 -3.53
CA CYS A 40 -10.01 24.45 -2.33
C CYS A 40 -10.64 23.11 -2.67
N VAL A 41 -11.48 23.01 -3.72
CA VAL A 41 -12.00 21.72 -4.17
C VAL A 41 -10.87 20.82 -4.66
N VAL A 42 -9.94 21.36 -5.45
CA VAL A 42 -8.76 20.60 -5.94
C VAL A 42 -7.88 20.14 -4.78
N LEU A 43 -7.54 21.05 -3.85
CA LEU A 43 -6.74 20.71 -2.67
C LEU A 43 -7.42 19.67 -1.78
N CYS A 44 -8.73 19.81 -1.55
CA CYS A 44 -9.48 18.80 -0.79
C CYS A 44 -9.51 17.46 -1.51
N GLN A 45 -9.59 17.45 -2.85
CA GLN A 45 -9.53 16.23 -3.63
C GLN A 45 -8.15 15.56 -3.51
N GLU A 46 -7.05 16.31 -3.61
CA GLU A 46 -5.69 15.80 -3.42
C GLU A 46 -5.51 15.19 -2.02
N ILE A 47 -5.97 15.88 -0.97
CA ILE A 47 -5.90 15.37 0.42
C ILE A 47 -6.74 14.10 0.60
N ILE A 48 -7.92 14.03 -0.02
CA ILE A 48 -8.78 12.84 0.03
C ILE A 48 -8.12 11.66 -0.70
N GLU A 49 -7.48 11.91 -1.85
CA GLU A 49 -6.74 10.90 -2.61
C GLU A 49 -5.52 10.38 -1.81
N GLU A 50 -4.74 11.26 -1.17
CA GLU A 50 -3.65 10.90 -0.26
C GLU A 50 -4.13 10.12 0.98
N GLN A 51 -5.29 10.48 1.55
CA GLN A 51 -5.87 9.74 2.67
C GLN A 51 -6.47 8.40 2.24
N SER A 52 -7.01 8.29 1.03
CA SER A 52 -7.51 7.03 0.49
C SER A 52 -6.38 6.03 0.23
N SER A 53 -5.22 6.52 -0.22
CA SER A 53 -4.01 5.71 -0.43
C SER A 53 -3.30 5.34 0.88
N SER A 54 -3.47 6.12 1.95
CA SER A 54 -2.88 5.85 3.28
C SER A 54 -3.82 5.16 4.28
N SER A 55 -5.13 5.12 4.02
CA SER A 55 -6.15 4.60 4.96
C SER A 55 -6.95 3.40 4.46
N GLN A 56 -6.57 2.81 3.32
CA GLN A 56 -6.97 1.44 3.01
C GLN A 56 -5.77 0.53 3.31
N PRO A 57 -5.88 -0.55 4.12
CA PRO A 57 -5.07 -1.72 3.81
C PRO A 57 -5.41 -1.99 2.34
N SER A 58 -4.42 -1.88 1.47
CA SER A 58 -4.55 -2.05 0.02
C SER A 58 -5.69 -3.04 -0.26
N GLU A 59 -6.67 -2.61 -1.06
CA GLU A 59 -7.53 -3.59 -1.73
C GLU A 59 -6.59 -4.71 -2.20
N PRO A 60 -6.86 -5.97 -1.82
CA PRO A 60 -5.94 -7.05 -2.14
C PRO A 60 -5.67 -6.93 -3.63
N PRO A 61 -4.39 -6.85 -4.07
CA PRO A 61 -4.06 -6.73 -5.48
C PRO A 61 -4.92 -7.75 -6.21
N ASP A 62 -5.60 -7.30 -7.27
CA ASP A 62 -6.69 -8.03 -7.90
C ASP A 62 -6.34 -9.52 -7.91
N ARG A 63 -7.16 -10.34 -7.21
CA ARG A 63 -6.81 -11.72 -6.83
C ARG A 63 -6.46 -12.59 -8.05
N SER A 64 -6.79 -12.10 -9.23
CA SER A 64 -6.50 -12.62 -10.56
C SER A 64 -5.03 -12.52 -10.97
N GLU A 65 -4.25 -11.56 -10.45
CA GLU A 65 -2.94 -11.18 -11.01
C GLU A 65 -1.74 -11.97 -10.46
N LEU A 66 -1.86 -12.52 -9.24
CA LEU A 66 -0.73 -13.19 -8.56
C LEU A 66 -0.88 -14.72 -8.49
N THR A 67 -1.17 -15.37 -9.61
CA THR A 67 -1.18 -16.84 -9.63
C THR A 67 0.24 -17.41 -9.47
N PRO A 68 0.42 -18.61 -8.89
CA PRO A 68 1.73 -19.26 -8.78
C PRO A 68 2.43 -19.42 -10.14
N LYS A 69 1.68 -19.53 -11.23
CA LYS A 69 2.23 -19.61 -12.59
C LYS A 69 2.87 -18.29 -13.01
N ILE A 70 2.18 -17.17 -12.80
CA ILE A 70 2.68 -15.84 -13.13
C ILE A 70 3.94 -15.52 -12.32
N ILE A 71 3.94 -15.85 -11.02
CA ILE A 71 5.13 -15.67 -10.16
C ILE A 71 6.31 -16.51 -10.67
N TYR A 72 6.05 -17.77 -11.05
CA TYR A 72 7.08 -18.64 -11.62
C TYR A 72 7.64 -18.11 -12.94
N GLU A 73 6.78 -17.60 -13.82
CA GLU A 73 7.17 -17.03 -15.12
C GLU A 73 8.05 -15.79 -14.92
N LYS A 74 7.64 -14.84 -14.08
CA LYS A 74 8.45 -13.67 -13.74
C LYS A 74 9.80 -14.07 -13.11
N LEU A 75 9.83 -15.08 -12.22
CA LEU A 75 11.09 -15.59 -11.67
C LEU A 75 11.98 -16.24 -12.75
N CYS A 76 11.41 -16.77 -13.82
CA CYS A 76 12.18 -17.34 -14.93
C CYS A 76 12.85 -16.29 -15.81
N GLU A 77 12.36 -15.05 -15.83
CA GLU A 77 12.99 -13.95 -16.59
C GLU A 77 14.35 -13.56 -16.01
N TYR A 78 14.52 -13.64 -14.68
CA TYR A 78 15.73 -13.19 -13.99
C TYR A 78 16.65 -14.32 -13.53
N VAL A 79 16.10 -15.49 -13.15
CA VAL A 79 16.89 -16.62 -12.64
C VAL A 79 16.81 -17.76 -13.63
N ILE A 80 17.94 -18.26 -14.11
CA ILE A 80 18.00 -19.37 -15.06
C ILE A 80 18.11 -20.71 -14.30
N GLY A 81 17.30 -21.70 -14.68
CA GLY A 81 17.25 -23.01 -14.01
C GLY A 81 16.53 -22.97 -12.66
N GLN A 82 16.97 -23.80 -11.70
CA GLN A 82 16.44 -23.86 -10.32
C GLN A 82 14.91 -24.07 -10.24
N ASP A 83 14.34 -24.87 -11.14
CA ASP A 83 12.89 -25.01 -11.32
C ASP A 83 12.15 -25.45 -10.05
N ARG A 84 12.75 -26.35 -9.27
CA ARG A 84 12.19 -26.80 -7.99
C ARG A 84 12.06 -25.62 -7.02
N ALA A 85 13.10 -24.81 -6.88
CA ALA A 85 13.09 -23.67 -5.96
C ALA A 85 12.05 -22.63 -6.39
N LYS A 86 12.00 -22.29 -7.68
CA LYS A 86 11.01 -21.35 -8.22
C LYS A 86 9.57 -21.81 -7.99
N LYS A 87 9.26 -23.10 -8.24
CA LYS A 87 7.92 -23.66 -8.00
C LYS A 87 7.53 -23.57 -6.53
N VAL A 88 8.45 -23.96 -5.63
CA VAL A 88 8.22 -23.90 -4.18
C VAL A 88 8.00 -22.46 -3.72
N LEU A 89 8.83 -21.52 -4.16
CA LEU A 89 8.71 -20.09 -3.85
C LEU A 89 7.37 -19.52 -4.33
N SER A 90 6.99 -19.83 -5.57
CA SER A 90 5.75 -19.32 -6.17
C SER A 90 4.50 -19.79 -5.41
N VAL A 91 4.47 -21.06 -4.99
CA VAL A 91 3.36 -21.61 -4.20
C VAL A 91 3.37 -21.05 -2.77
N ALA A 92 4.54 -20.94 -2.15
CA ALA A 92 4.67 -20.46 -0.78
C ALA A 92 4.25 -18.99 -0.65
N VAL A 93 4.65 -18.13 -1.59
CA VAL A 93 4.22 -16.72 -1.64
C VAL A 93 2.72 -16.61 -1.85
N TYR A 94 2.18 -17.36 -2.81
CA TYR A 94 0.75 -17.37 -3.06
C TYR A 94 -0.04 -17.74 -1.80
N ASN A 95 0.40 -18.78 -1.10
CA ASN A 95 -0.22 -19.21 0.16
C ASN A 95 -0.02 -18.17 1.29
N HIS A 96 1.13 -17.49 1.32
CA HIS A 96 1.40 -16.41 2.28
C HIS A 96 0.39 -15.26 2.12
N TYR A 97 0.18 -14.79 0.90
CA TYR A 97 -0.82 -13.74 0.62
C TYR A 97 -2.24 -14.23 0.83
N LYS A 98 -2.56 -15.45 0.39
CA LYS A 98 -3.87 -16.06 0.64
C LYS A 98 -4.20 -16.07 2.14
N ARG A 99 -3.22 -16.38 2.98
CA ARG A 99 -3.36 -16.35 4.44
C ARG A 99 -3.56 -14.94 4.99
N ILE A 100 -2.80 -13.96 4.51
CA ILE A 100 -2.97 -12.55 4.91
C ILE A 100 -4.40 -12.11 4.58
N TRP A 101 -4.85 -12.33 3.34
CA TRP A 101 -6.19 -11.93 2.89
C TRP A 101 -7.33 -12.69 3.58
N SER A 102 -7.16 -14.00 3.84
CA SER A 102 -8.17 -14.77 4.58
C SER A 102 -8.29 -14.33 6.04
N GLY A 103 -7.22 -13.83 6.65
CA GLY A 103 -7.25 -13.29 8.02
C GLY A 103 -8.16 -12.07 8.19
N TYR A 104 -8.48 -11.35 7.11
CA TYR A 104 -9.43 -10.23 7.13
C TYR A 104 -10.90 -10.67 7.00
N SER A 105 -11.16 -11.90 6.54
CA SER A 105 -12.53 -12.43 6.38
C SER A 105 -12.84 -13.32 7.58
N LYS A 106 -13.70 -12.86 8.50
CA LYS A 106 -14.26 -13.66 9.60
C LYS A 106 -15.23 -14.71 9.04
N ASP A 107 -14.72 -15.68 8.31
CA ASP A 107 -15.51 -16.84 7.91
C ASP A 107 -15.42 -17.89 9.03
N GLU A 108 -16.54 -18.12 9.73
CA GLU A 108 -16.67 -19.05 10.88
C GLU A 108 -16.49 -20.54 10.53
N GLY A 109 -15.90 -20.85 9.37
CA GLY A 109 -15.52 -22.19 8.93
C GLY A 109 -14.25 -22.22 8.06
N ALA A 110 -13.50 -21.13 8.00
CA ALA A 110 -12.26 -21.07 7.22
C ALA A 110 -11.14 -21.91 7.88
N VAL A 111 -10.50 -22.75 7.07
CA VAL A 111 -9.34 -23.55 7.49
C VAL A 111 -8.19 -22.62 7.88
N GLU A 112 -7.64 -22.78 9.09
CA GLU A 112 -6.46 -22.04 9.54
C GLU A 112 -5.25 -22.37 8.66
N LEU A 113 -4.77 -21.37 7.91
CA LEU A 113 -3.56 -21.50 7.10
C LEU A 113 -2.31 -21.28 7.97
N GLN A 114 -1.45 -22.29 8.10
CA GLN A 114 -0.20 -22.19 8.85
C GLN A 114 0.87 -21.35 8.14
N LYS A 115 1.79 -20.74 8.92
CA LYS A 115 2.96 -20.03 8.36
C LYS A 115 3.89 -21.04 7.67
N THR A 116 4.20 -20.81 6.40
CA THR A 116 5.21 -21.58 5.69
C THR A 116 6.50 -20.75 5.58
N ASN A 117 7.56 -21.22 6.23
CA ASN A 117 8.92 -20.70 6.03
C ASN A 117 9.64 -21.59 5.01
N ILE A 118 10.64 -21.03 4.32
CA ILE A 118 11.40 -21.73 3.27
C ILE A 118 12.87 -21.75 3.66
N LEU A 119 13.49 -22.91 3.53
CA LEU A 119 14.95 -23.07 3.60
C LEU A 119 15.50 -23.31 2.19
N LEU A 120 16.35 -22.42 1.71
CA LEU A 120 17.04 -22.56 0.42
C LEU A 120 18.41 -23.20 0.64
N SER A 121 18.57 -24.44 0.16
CA SER A 121 19.84 -25.17 0.22
C SER A 121 20.43 -25.33 -1.18
N GLY A 122 21.73 -25.07 -1.32
CA GLY A 122 22.46 -25.20 -2.58
C GLY A 122 23.87 -24.59 -2.52
N PRO A 123 24.73 -24.88 -3.51
CA PRO A 123 26.13 -24.44 -3.54
C PRO A 123 26.25 -22.90 -3.56
N THR A 124 27.44 -22.38 -3.25
CA THR A 124 27.73 -20.95 -3.38
C THR A 124 27.55 -20.48 -4.84
N GLY A 125 27.12 -19.24 -5.05
CA GLY A 125 26.90 -18.69 -6.40
C GLY A 125 25.69 -19.23 -7.19
N SER A 126 24.86 -20.11 -6.61
CA SER A 126 23.67 -20.68 -7.29
C SER A 126 22.46 -19.74 -7.43
N GLY A 127 22.57 -18.47 -6.98
CA GLY A 127 21.49 -17.50 -7.09
C GLY A 127 20.46 -17.52 -5.97
N LYS A 128 20.76 -18.09 -4.79
CA LYS A 128 19.84 -18.11 -3.63
C LYS A 128 19.41 -16.70 -3.20
N THR A 129 20.36 -15.79 -3.04
CA THR A 129 20.09 -14.39 -2.68
C THR A 129 19.36 -13.65 -3.79
N LEU A 130 19.75 -13.91 -5.05
CA LEU A 130 19.09 -13.33 -6.22
C LEU A 130 17.61 -13.74 -6.30
N LEU A 131 17.30 -15.01 -6.07
CA LEU A 131 15.92 -15.50 -6.01
C LEU A 131 15.07 -14.72 -5.01
N ALA A 132 15.60 -14.45 -3.81
CA ALA A 132 14.87 -13.72 -2.78
C ALA A 132 14.69 -12.22 -3.15
N GLN A 133 15.73 -11.57 -3.67
CA GLN A 133 15.67 -10.18 -4.12
C GLN A 133 14.72 -9.98 -5.30
N THR A 134 14.80 -10.83 -6.32
CA THR A 134 13.90 -10.78 -7.47
C THR A 134 12.46 -10.99 -7.04
N LEU A 135 12.21 -11.93 -6.13
CA LEU A 135 10.87 -12.20 -5.63
C LEU A 135 10.28 -10.99 -4.90
N ALA A 136 11.07 -10.30 -4.08
CA ALA A 136 10.65 -9.05 -3.44
C ALA A 136 10.30 -7.95 -4.46
N ASN A 137 11.15 -7.78 -5.49
CA ASN A 137 10.92 -6.79 -6.54
C ASN A 137 9.67 -7.10 -7.38
N ILE A 138 9.39 -8.37 -7.67
CA ILE A 138 8.20 -8.80 -8.43
C ILE A 138 6.91 -8.47 -7.66
N LEU A 139 6.96 -8.59 -6.34
CA LEU A 139 5.81 -8.46 -5.45
C LEU A 139 5.64 -7.06 -4.86
N ASP A 140 6.60 -6.16 -5.12
CA ASP A 140 6.65 -4.80 -4.60
C ASP A 140 6.43 -4.74 -3.07
N VAL A 141 7.20 -5.54 -2.32
CA VAL A 141 7.12 -5.63 -0.86
C VAL A 141 8.41 -5.25 -0.16
N PRO A 142 8.32 -4.73 1.08
CA PRO A 142 9.49 -4.50 1.91
C PRO A 142 10.27 -5.81 2.10
N PHE A 143 11.58 -5.75 1.87
CA PHE A 143 12.49 -6.90 1.93
C PHE A 143 13.72 -6.57 2.77
N SER A 144 13.99 -7.41 3.76
CA SER A 144 15.17 -7.31 4.61
C SER A 144 16.11 -8.49 4.36
N ILE A 145 17.40 -8.19 4.39
CA ILE A 145 18.48 -9.18 4.32
C ILE A 145 19.24 -9.07 5.63
N ALA A 146 19.35 -10.19 6.34
CA ALA A 146 20.15 -10.30 7.55
C ALA A 146 21.09 -11.50 7.41
N ASP A 147 22.32 -11.36 7.91
CA ASP A 147 23.24 -12.49 8.03
C ASP A 147 23.06 -13.15 9.39
N ALA A 148 22.89 -14.47 9.41
CA ALA A 148 22.76 -15.20 10.66
C ALA A 148 24.10 -15.28 11.42
N THR A 149 25.25 -15.09 10.75
CA THR A 149 26.55 -15.15 11.43
C THR A 149 26.84 -13.94 12.31
N SER A 150 26.14 -12.82 12.11
CA SER A 150 26.27 -11.63 12.96
C SER A 150 25.36 -11.65 14.18
N LEU A 151 24.34 -12.52 14.19
CA LEU A 151 23.41 -12.64 15.31
C LEU A 151 24.01 -13.54 16.39
N THR A 152 24.13 -13.01 17.60
CA THR A 152 24.58 -13.74 18.79
C THR A 152 23.44 -13.88 19.79
N GLU A 153 23.61 -14.77 20.77
CA GLU A 153 22.65 -14.87 21.87
C GLU A 153 22.54 -13.53 22.62
N ALA A 154 21.33 -13.21 23.08
CA ALA A 154 21.06 -11.98 23.83
C ALA A 154 22.02 -11.85 25.03
N GLY A 155 22.74 -10.74 25.10
CA GLY A 155 23.74 -10.48 26.14
C GLY A 155 25.18 -10.81 25.75
N TYR A 156 25.43 -11.21 24.49
CA TYR A 156 26.76 -11.23 23.89
C TYR A 156 26.93 -10.04 22.93
N VAL A 157 28.17 -9.63 22.64
CA VAL A 157 28.45 -8.49 21.75
C VAL A 157 28.15 -8.90 20.29
N GLY A 158 26.99 -8.50 19.79
CA GLY A 158 26.51 -8.71 18.41
C GLY A 158 25.28 -7.85 18.13
N ASP A 159 24.79 -7.87 16.89
CA ASP A 159 23.54 -7.21 16.50
C ASP A 159 22.34 -8.11 16.89
N ASP A 160 21.28 -7.52 17.45
CA ASP A 160 20.00 -8.18 17.80
C ASP A 160 18.96 -8.11 16.66
#